data_AF-A0A1W1CHB4-F1
#
_entry.id   AF-A0A1W1CHB4-F1
#
_cell.length_a   1.000
_cell.length_b   1.000
_cell.length_c   1.000
_cell.angle_alpha   90.00
_cell.angle_beta   90.00
_cell.angle_gamma   90.00
#
_symmetry.space_group_name_H-M   'P 1'
#
loop_
_entity.id
_entity.type
_entity.pdbx_description
1 polymer ?
#
loop_
_entity_poly.entity_id
_entity_poly.type
_entity_poly.pdbx_seq_one_letter_code
_entity_poly.pdbx_strand_id
1 'polypeptide(L)'
;MVGKSAFTLIELIFAIVVISISVVSLPVMSQVVSKGIDSNLVQEAIFATSAKLNDAVTYSWDENSIDPALPEASSRTINTGATDCNTTEGQRPGYILQPLHRMCLSDLTIRPTAPLNLGSDAGDLDDLDDLIETDVNLFSNVGSADAYKKTYTSTITVEYASFGTVTKASQNVKKITTIISDSDDVITKLSTFSSNIGEIDYFRRTF
;
A
#
# COMPACT_ATOMS: atom_id res chain seq x y z
N MET A 1 -37.94 -59.08 -20.76
CA MET A 1 -39.17 -58.25 -20.82
C MET A 1 -38.96 -57.06 -19.90
N VAL A 2 -38.82 -55.86 -20.46
CA VAL A 2 -38.82 -54.63 -19.66
C VAL A 2 -40.28 -54.27 -19.41
N GLY A 3 -40.72 -54.33 -18.15
CA GLY A 3 -42.07 -53.94 -17.77
C GLY A 3 -42.27 -52.44 -18.00
N LYS A 4 -43.24 -52.06 -18.84
CA LYS A 4 -43.65 -50.67 -19.00
C LYS A 4 -44.46 -50.28 -17.76
N SER A 5 -43.81 -49.58 -16.82
CA SER A 5 -44.50 -48.97 -15.69
C SER A 5 -45.23 -47.71 -16.15
N ALA A 6 -46.52 -47.59 -15.83
CA ALA A 6 -47.30 -46.39 -16.07
C ALA A 6 -47.18 -45.46 -14.85
N PHE A 7 -46.71 -44.24 -15.06
CA PHE A 7 -46.65 -43.21 -14.01
C PHE A 7 -48.06 -42.77 -13.60
N THR A 8 -48.28 -42.61 -12.30
CA THR A 8 -49.55 -42.07 -11.79
C THR A 8 -49.60 -40.55 -12.02
N LEU A 9 -50.79 -39.99 -12.25
CA LEU A 9 -50.95 -38.56 -12.55
C LEU A 9 -50.42 -37.65 -11.42
N ILE A 10 -50.52 -38.11 -10.16
CA ILE A 10 -49.99 -37.39 -8.99
C ILE A 10 -48.45 -37.34 -9.00
N GLU A 11 -47.80 -38.43 -9.42
CA GLU A 11 -46.34 -38.54 -9.51
C GLU A 11 -45.78 -37.64 -10.62
N LEU A 12 -46.52 -37.50 -11.73
CA LEU A 12 -46.19 -36.56 -12.81
C LEU A 12 -46.23 -35.10 -12.33
N ILE A 13 -47.25 -34.73 -11.55
CA ILE A 13 -47.36 -33.36 -11.01
C ILE A 13 -46.21 -33.07 -10.05
N PHE A 14 -45.90 -34.01 -9.14
CA PHE A 14 -44.76 -33.86 -8.24
C PHE A 14 -43.43 -33.73 -9.00
N ALA A 15 -43.22 -34.54 -10.05
CA ALA A 15 -42.02 -34.44 -10.87
C ALA A 15 -41.89 -33.06 -11.55
N ILE A 16 -42.98 -32.53 -12.12
CA ILE A 16 -42.96 -31.20 -12.77
C ILE A 16 -42.68 -30.11 -11.75
N VAL A 17 -43.29 -30.15 -10.56
CA VAL A 17 -43.06 -29.14 -9.52
C VAL A 17 -41.62 -29.18 -9.02
N VAL A 18 -41.07 -30.37 -8.75
CA VAL A 18 -39.68 -30.52 -8.32
C VAL A 18 -38.71 -30.02 -9.39
N ILE A 19 -38.89 -30.43 -10.64
CA ILE A 19 -38.06 -29.94 -11.76
C ILE A 19 -38.20 -28.42 -11.91
N SER A 20 -39.41 -27.87 -11.80
CA SER A 20 -39.64 -26.43 -11.92
C SER A 20 -38.91 -25.64 -10.82
N ILE A 21 -38.97 -26.11 -9.57
CA ILE A 21 -38.26 -25.49 -8.45
C ILE A 21 -36.74 -25.61 -8.65
N SER A 22 -36.25 -26.80 -9.02
CA SER A 22 -34.82 -27.04 -9.27
C SER A 22 -34.27 -26.14 -10.37
N VAL A 23 -34.97 -26.03 -11.51
CA VAL A 23 -34.55 -25.21 -12.66
C VAL A 23 -34.54 -23.72 -12.32
N VAL A 24 -35.44 -23.23 -11.47
CA VAL A 24 -35.42 -21.84 -11.00
C VAL A 24 -34.32 -21.59 -9.97
N SER A 25 -34.03 -22.56 -9.10
CA SER A 25 -33.02 -22.40 -8.04
C SER A 25 -31.57 -22.40 -8.54
N LEU A 26 -31.29 -23.11 -9.64
CA LEU A 26 -29.93 -23.26 -10.19
C LEU A 26 -29.32 -21.92 -10.66
N PRO A 27 -30.00 -21.09 -11.47
CA PRO A 27 -29.49 -19.77 -11.85
C PRO A 27 -29.25 -18.84 -10.66
N VAL A 28 -30.16 -18.86 -9.67
CA VAL A 28 -30.06 -18.02 -8.48
C VAL A 28 -28.85 -18.42 -7.64
N MET A 29 -28.63 -19.72 -7.42
CA MET A 29 -27.46 -20.21 -6.71
C MET A 29 -26.16 -19.84 -7.44
N SER A 30 -26.12 -20.01 -8.76
CA SER A 30 -24.97 -19.61 -9.59
C SER A 30 -24.65 -18.12 -9.45
N GLN A 31 -25.67 -17.26 -9.51
CA GLN A 31 -25.49 -15.82 -9.37
C GLN A 31 -24.97 -15.42 -7.97
N VAL A 32 -25.45 -16.09 -6.91
CA VAL A 32 -24.98 -15.86 -5.54
C VAL A 32 -23.52 -16.28 -5.39
N VAL A 33 -23.12 -17.42 -5.97
CA VAL A 33 -21.73 -17.87 -5.97
C VAL A 33 -20.83 -16.88 -6.71
N SER A 34 -21.24 -16.39 -7.89
CA SER A 34 -20.46 -15.37 -8.63
C SER A 34 -20.27 -14.09 -7.82
N LYS A 35 -21.34 -13.56 -7.19
CA LYS A 35 -21.22 -12.37 -6.33
C LYS A 35 -20.33 -12.61 -5.11
N GLY A 36 -20.35 -13.83 -4.56
CA GLY A 36 -19.47 -14.21 -3.46
C GLY A 36 -17.99 -14.19 -3.87
N ILE A 37 -17.68 -14.67 -5.07
CA ILE A 37 -16.33 -14.64 -5.65
C ILE A 37 -15.85 -13.19 -5.82
N ASP A 38 -16.67 -12.32 -6.42
CA ASP A 38 -16.31 -10.91 -6.62
C ASP A 38 -16.02 -10.19 -5.29
N SER A 39 -16.86 -10.44 -4.27
CA SER A 39 -16.65 -9.87 -2.94
C SER A 39 -15.35 -10.36 -2.28
N ASN A 40 -14.97 -11.62 -2.48
CA ASN A 40 -13.72 -12.15 -1.94
C ASN A 40 -12.51 -11.56 -2.65
N LEU A 41 -12.57 -11.38 -3.97
CA LEU A 41 -11.51 -10.75 -4.76
C LEU A 41 -11.29 -9.29 -4.35
N VAL A 42 -12.36 -8.54 -4.09
CA VAL A 42 -12.25 -7.17 -3.57
C VAL A 42 -11.55 -7.13 -2.21
N GLN A 43 -11.87 -8.08 -1.31
CA GLN A 43 -11.20 -8.16 -0.01
C GLN A 43 -9.71 -8.49 -0.15
N GLU A 44 -9.35 -9.43 -1.02
CA GLU A 44 -7.94 -9.75 -1.33
C GLU A 44 -7.20 -8.52 -1.85
N ALA A 45 -7.82 -7.75 -2.75
CA ALA A 45 -7.24 -6.52 -3.27
C ALA A 45 -6.99 -5.48 -2.17
N ILE A 46 -7.96 -5.28 -1.28
CA ILE A 46 -7.83 -4.38 -0.12
C ILE A 46 -6.67 -4.82 0.78
N PHE A 47 -6.57 -6.13 1.07
CA PHE A 47 -5.47 -6.65 1.89
C PHE A 47 -4.11 -6.50 1.21
N ALA A 48 -4.00 -6.80 -0.08
CA ALA A 48 -2.76 -6.62 -0.84
C ALA A 48 -2.33 -5.14 -0.86
N THR A 49 -3.28 -4.22 -0.97
CA THR A 49 -2.99 -2.77 -0.89
C THR A 49 -2.60 -2.32 0.50
N SER A 50 -3.23 -2.85 1.54
CA SER A 50 -2.79 -2.59 2.92
C SER A 50 -1.37 -3.12 3.15
N ALA A 51 -1.00 -4.26 2.55
CA ALA A 51 0.34 -4.81 2.61
C ALA A 51 1.34 -3.89 1.87
N LYS A 52 1.03 -3.45 0.65
CA LYS A 52 1.87 -2.47 -0.08
C LYS A 52 2.04 -1.16 0.69
N LEU A 53 0.98 -0.63 1.31
CA LEU A 53 1.05 0.59 2.10
C LEU A 53 1.90 0.41 3.37
N ASN A 54 1.81 -0.77 4.01
CA ASN A 54 2.64 -1.11 5.17
C ASN A 54 4.09 -1.37 4.79
N ASP A 55 4.34 -1.92 3.61
CA ASP A 55 5.68 -2.09 3.05
C ASP A 55 6.31 -0.72 2.78
N ALA A 56 5.54 0.20 2.20
CA ALA A 56 6.00 1.55 1.90
C ALA A 56 6.53 2.29 3.14
N VAL A 57 5.89 2.15 4.30
CA VAL A 57 6.37 2.84 5.53
C VAL A 57 7.64 2.25 6.13
N THR A 58 8.19 1.18 5.56
CA THR A 58 9.47 0.59 6.00
C THR A 58 10.69 1.22 5.32
N TYR A 59 10.48 1.93 4.21
CA TYR A 59 11.54 2.58 3.45
C TYR A 59 12.04 3.86 4.13
N SER A 60 13.26 4.27 3.77
CA SER A 60 13.83 5.53 4.22
C SER A 60 12.95 6.70 3.78
N TRP A 61 12.87 7.74 4.61
CA TRP A 61 11.95 8.84 4.33
C TRP A 61 12.29 9.64 3.05
N ASP A 62 13.56 9.71 2.68
CA ASP A 62 14.12 10.48 1.55
C ASP A 62 15.57 10.03 1.33
N GLU A 63 16.07 10.03 0.10
CA GLU A 63 17.42 9.57 -0.23
C GLU A 63 18.50 10.37 0.51
N ASN A 64 18.23 11.66 0.73
CA ASN A 64 19.13 12.55 1.45
C ASN A 64 19.15 12.31 2.97
N SER A 65 18.33 11.37 3.48
CA SER A 65 18.28 11.06 4.92
C SER A 65 19.43 10.15 5.36
N ILE A 66 20.09 9.47 4.42
CA ILE A 66 21.22 8.60 4.70
C ILE A 66 22.50 9.45 4.66
N ASP A 67 23.28 9.42 5.75
CA ASP A 67 24.54 10.17 5.80
C ASP A 67 25.60 9.46 4.94
N PRO A 68 26.07 10.07 3.83
CA PRO A 68 27.05 9.42 2.95
C PRO A 68 28.40 9.20 3.63
N ALA A 69 28.70 9.92 4.71
CA ALA A 69 29.91 9.71 5.50
C ALA A 69 29.80 8.48 6.42
N LEU A 70 28.59 7.95 6.63
CA LEU A 70 28.30 6.80 7.46
C LEU A 70 27.31 5.85 6.73
N PRO A 71 27.75 5.12 5.70
CA PRO A 71 26.88 4.29 4.87
C PRO A 71 26.22 3.11 5.61
N GLU A 72 26.70 2.75 6.80
CA GLU A 72 26.05 1.77 7.69
C GLU A 72 25.06 2.42 8.68
N ALA A 73 24.90 3.74 8.64
CA ALA A 73 24.05 4.46 9.58
C ALA A 73 22.56 4.39 9.20
N SER A 74 21.75 4.27 10.25
CA SER A 74 20.31 4.43 10.22
C SER A 74 19.91 5.80 9.65
N SER A 75 18.74 5.87 8.99
CA SER A 75 18.22 7.11 8.41
C SER A 75 18.18 8.25 9.43
N ARG A 76 18.69 9.43 9.07
CA ARG A 76 18.80 10.59 9.96
C ARG A 76 17.77 11.64 9.61
N THR A 77 17.54 12.53 10.56
CA THR A 77 16.59 13.63 10.38
C THR A 77 17.18 14.70 9.44
N ILE A 78 16.50 15.01 8.33
CA ILE A 78 16.92 16.06 7.40
C ILE A 78 16.50 17.44 7.93
N ASN A 79 17.35 18.44 7.78
CA ASN A 79 17.02 19.81 8.15
C ASN A 79 16.02 20.44 7.16
N THR A 80 14.78 20.70 7.57
CA THR A 80 13.75 21.32 6.69
C THR A 80 13.68 22.85 6.81
N GLY A 81 14.27 23.41 7.87
CA GLY A 81 14.18 24.84 8.20
C GLY A 81 15.51 25.44 8.66
N ALA A 82 15.46 26.69 9.12
CA ALA A 82 16.62 27.36 9.70
C ALA A 82 16.84 26.99 11.19
N THR A 83 15.78 26.58 11.88
CA THR A 83 15.77 26.29 13.33
C THR A 83 15.30 24.87 13.65
N ASP A 84 15.27 24.00 12.64
CA ASP A 84 14.70 22.67 12.77
C ASP A 84 15.69 21.74 13.50
N CYS A 85 16.97 21.80 13.11
CA CYS A 85 18.08 21.11 13.78
C CYS A 85 18.99 22.09 14.54
N ASN A 86 19.34 21.77 15.78
CA ASN A 86 20.32 22.50 16.58
C ASN A 86 21.75 22.25 16.01
N THR A 87 22.47 23.32 15.67
CA THR A 87 23.83 23.24 15.13
C THR A 87 24.88 22.79 16.15
N THR A 88 24.59 22.94 17.44
CA THR A 88 25.53 22.60 18.53
C THR A 88 25.35 21.15 19.00
N GLU A 89 24.10 20.70 19.10
CA GLU A 89 23.76 19.37 19.63
C GLU A 89 23.44 18.35 18.52
N GLY A 90 23.21 18.80 17.29
CA GLY A 90 22.86 17.92 16.16
C GLY A 90 21.48 17.29 16.29
N GLN A 91 20.57 17.90 17.06
CA GLN A 91 19.26 17.34 17.42
C GLN A 91 18.13 18.35 17.20
N ARG A 92 16.92 17.86 16.93
CA ARG A 92 15.72 18.71 16.85
C ARG A 92 15.16 19.00 18.25
N PRO A 93 14.45 20.12 18.45
CA PRO A 93 13.69 20.36 19.68
C PRO A 93 12.78 19.17 20.03
N GLY A 94 12.90 18.66 21.26
CA GLY A 94 12.13 17.51 21.75
C GLY A 94 12.84 16.16 21.60
N TYR A 95 14.02 16.10 20.97
CA TYR A 95 14.83 14.89 20.97
C TYR A 95 15.48 14.66 22.33
N ILE A 96 15.76 13.39 22.63
CA ILE A 96 16.47 13.01 23.85
C ILE A 96 17.96 13.30 23.63
N LEU A 97 18.54 14.11 24.52
CA LEU A 97 19.96 14.47 24.49
C LEU A 97 20.84 13.29 24.97
N GLN A 98 20.95 12.27 24.13
CA GLN A 98 21.77 11.08 24.36
C GLN A 98 22.50 10.67 23.06
N PRO A 99 23.74 10.15 23.16
CA PRO A 99 24.43 9.58 22.02
C PRO A 99 23.62 8.44 21.39
N LEU A 100 23.68 8.30 20.06
CA LEU A 100 23.03 7.25 19.27
C LEU A 100 21.49 7.32 19.20
N HIS A 101 20.84 8.28 19.87
CA HIS A 101 19.42 8.55 19.63
C HIS A 101 19.19 9.19 18.25
N ARG A 102 17.93 9.50 17.93
CA ARG A 102 17.58 10.28 16.74
C ARG A 102 18.45 11.53 16.68
N MET A 103 19.15 11.70 15.57
CA MET A 103 20.00 12.85 15.31
C MET A 103 19.70 13.39 13.92
N CYS A 104 19.96 14.68 13.77
CA CYS A 104 20.02 15.30 12.47
C CYS A 104 21.25 14.81 11.69
N LEU A 105 21.23 15.05 10.38
CA LEU A 105 22.42 14.91 9.56
C LEU A 105 23.56 15.78 10.09
N SER A 106 24.78 15.28 9.91
CA SER A 106 26.00 16.01 10.23
C SER A 106 26.13 17.28 9.38
N ASP A 107 25.75 17.19 8.10
CA ASP A 107 25.62 18.33 7.20
C ASP A 107 24.18 18.89 7.22
N LEU A 108 24.02 20.06 7.83
CA LEU A 108 22.74 20.76 7.94
C LEU A 108 22.37 21.58 6.68
N THR A 109 23.23 21.57 5.66
CA THR A 109 22.96 22.19 4.36
C THR A 109 22.14 21.29 3.45
N ILE A 110 22.20 19.97 3.66
CA ILE A 110 21.38 18.96 2.96
C ILE A 110 19.91 19.23 3.24
N ARG A 111 19.10 19.18 2.19
CA ARG A 111 17.65 19.45 2.18
C ARG A 111 16.92 18.25 1.60
N PRO A 112 15.65 18.06 1.98
CA PRO A 112 14.87 16.95 1.44
C PRO A 112 14.55 17.19 -0.03
N THR A 113 14.21 16.12 -0.73
CA THR A 113 13.94 16.14 -2.16
C THR A 113 12.79 17.08 -2.48
N ALA A 114 13.02 17.94 -3.48
CA ALA A 114 12.04 18.95 -3.83
C ALA A 114 10.75 18.27 -4.33
N PRO A 115 9.55 18.82 -4.05
CA PRO A 115 8.29 18.18 -4.43
C PRO A 115 8.15 17.87 -5.92
N LEU A 116 8.83 18.61 -6.79
CA LEU A 116 8.82 18.43 -8.25
C LEU A 116 9.76 17.32 -8.73
N ASN A 117 10.64 16.84 -7.85
CA ASN A 117 11.65 15.83 -8.15
C ASN A 117 11.35 14.49 -7.48
N LEU A 118 10.20 14.35 -6.79
CA LEU A 118 9.78 13.06 -6.24
C LEU A 118 9.56 12.07 -7.40
N GLY A 119 10.15 10.89 -7.31
CA GLY A 119 10.03 9.81 -8.27
C GLY A 119 11.24 8.88 -8.19
N SER A 120 11.22 7.79 -8.95
CA SER A 120 12.34 6.84 -8.95
C SER A 120 13.60 7.47 -9.53
N ASP A 121 14.66 7.45 -8.74
CA ASP A 121 15.98 7.89 -9.14
C ASP A 121 16.82 6.69 -9.59
N ALA A 122 17.26 6.66 -10.85
CA ALA A 122 18.22 5.67 -11.36
C ALA A 122 17.91 4.14 -11.16
N GLY A 123 16.74 3.77 -10.65
CA GLY A 123 16.27 2.39 -10.51
C GLY A 123 16.72 1.66 -9.25
N ASP A 124 17.17 2.37 -8.20
CA ASP A 124 17.13 1.83 -6.85
C ASP A 124 15.71 1.93 -6.24
N LEU A 125 15.51 1.17 -5.17
CA LEU A 125 14.27 1.12 -4.38
C LEU A 125 14.73 1.22 -2.93
N ASP A 126 15.12 2.41 -2.48
CA ASP A 126 15.72 2.59 -1.16
C ASP A 126 15.02 3.65 -0.29
N ASP A 127 14.14 4.47 -0.90
CA ASP A 127 13.35 5.47 -0.20
C ASP A 127 11.85 5.47 -0.55
N LEU A 128 11.13 6.47 -0.04
CA LEU A 128 9.67 6.53 -0.18
C LEU A 128 9.20 6.94 -1.59
N ASP A 129 9.94 7.79 -2.30
CA ASP A 129 9.51 8.32 -3.59
C ASP A 129 9.79 7.37 -4.74
N ASP A 130 10.71 6.43 -4.56
CA ASP A 130 10.90 5.29 -5.44
C ASP A 130 9.65 4.40 -5.57
N LEU A 131 8.78 4.41 -4.55
CA LEU A 131 7.56 3.61 -4.51
C LEU A 131 6.42 4.20 -5.35
N ILE A 132 6.64 5.32 -6.02
CA ILE A 132 5.64 5.93 -6.89
C ILE A 132 5.42 5.02 -8.11
N GLU A 133 4.24 4.43 -8.16
CA GLU A 133 3.81 3.50 -9.20
C GLU A 133 2.48 3.98 -9.81
N THR A 134 2.31 3.85 -11.12
CA THR A 134 1.03 4.15 -11.79
C THR A 134 0.53 2.92 -12.52
N ASP A 135 -0.73 2.55 -12.25
CA ASP A 135 -1.47 1.49 -12.93
C ASP A 135 -0.76 0.13 -12.98
N VAL A 136 -0.13 -0.27 -11.88
CA VAL A 136 0.57 -1.55 -11.77
C VAL A 136 -0.43 -2.65 -11.42
N ASN A 137 -0.39 -3.77 -12.15
CA ASN A 137 -1.23 -4.92 -11.83
C ASN A 137 -0.94 -5.45 -10.43
N LEU A 138 -1.97 -5.56 -9.61
CA LEU A 138 -1.85 -6.03 -8.23
C LEU A 138 -1.55 -7.53 -8.16
N PHE A 139 -2.02 -8.29 -9.14
CA PHE A 139 -1.84 -9.73 -9.21
C PHE A 139 -1.03 -10.13 -10.43
N SER A 140 -0.11 -11.07 -10.23
CA SER A 140 0.58 -11.74 -11.33
C SER A 140 -0.35 -12.76 -12.01
N ASN A 141 -0.55 -12.60 -13.32
CA ASN A 141 -1.34 -13.51 -14.16
C ASN A 141 -0.47 -14.62 -14.76
N VAL A 142 0.40 -15.24 -13.96
CA VAL A 142 1.23 -16.36 -14.42
C VAL A 142 0.40 -17.65 -14.30
N GLY A 143 -0.13 -18.11 -15.43
CA GLY A 143 -0.87 -19.38 -15.57
C GLY A 143 -2.32 -19.22 -16.00
N SER A 144 -3.01 -20.34 -16.26
CA SER A 144 -4.38 -20.44 -16.81
C SER A 144 -5.50 -19.99 -15.84
N ALA A 145 -5.23 -19.02 -14.96
CA ALA A 145 -6.15 -18.50 -13.95
C ALA A 145 -6.91 -17.22 -14.41
N ASP A 146 -6.81 -16.85 -15.69
CA ASP A 146 -7.46 -15.68 -16.29
C ASP A 146 -8.98 -15.62 -16.09
N ALA A 147 -9.62 -16.77 -15.81
CA ALA A 147 -11.07 -16.83 -15.59
C ALA A 147 -11.51 -16.45 -14.16
N TYR A 148 -10.61 -16.41 -13.18
CA TYR A 148 -10.95 -16.15 -11.77
C TYR A 148 -10.34 -14.84 -11.23
N LYS A 149 -9.30 -14.30 -11.87
CA LYS A 149 -8.64 -13.08 -11.40
C LYS A 149 -9.09 -11.88 -12.21
N LYS A 150 -9.85 -10.99 -11.56
CA LYS A 150 -10.13 -9.66 -12.09
C LYS A 150 -8.83 -8.84 -12.06
N THR A 151 -8.56 -8.12 -13.13
CA THR A 151 -7.37 -7.26 -13.22
C THR A 151 -7.59 -5.99 -12.42
N TYR A 152 -7.11 -5.98 -11.16
CA TYR A 152 -7.03 -4.75 -10.38
C TYR A 152 -5.68 -4.08 -10.61
N THR A 153 -5.72 -2.77 -10.81
CA THR A 153 -4.53 -1.92 -10.88
C THR A 153 -4.36 -1.17 -9.57
N SER A 154 -3.10 -0.94 -9.21
CA SER A 154 -2.68 -0.20 -8.03
C SER A 154 -1.85 0.98 -8.48
N THR A 155 -2.17 2.15 -7.93
CA THR A 155 -1.42 3.39 -8.10
C THR A 155 -0.97 3.86 -6.74
N ILE A 156 0.33 4.07 -6.57
CA ILE A 156 0.94 4.62 -5.36
C ILE A 156 1.43 6.03 -5.68
N THR A 157 1.01 6.98 -4.87
CA THR A 157 1.45 8.37 -4.98
C THR A 157 2.06 8.80 -3.66
N VAL A 158 3.22 9.45 -3.72
CA VAL A 158 3.86 10.10 -2.58
C VAL A 158 3.87 11.59 -2.82
N GLU A 159 3.37 12.35 -1.85
CA GLU A 159 3.30 13.80 -1.91
C GLU A 159 3.64 14.39 -0.54
N TYR A 160 4.20 15.60 -0.47
CA TYR A 160 4.31 16.28 0.81
C TYR A 160 2.92 16.56 1.39
N ALA A 161 2.72 16.18 2.66
CA ALA A 161 1.44 16.36 3.32
C ALA A 161 1.12 17.86 3.48
N SER A 162 0.04 18.30 2.84
CA SER A 162 -0.46 19.67 2.98
C SER A 162 -1.44 19.77 4.15
N PHE A 163 -0.92 20.06 5.34
CA PHE A 163 -1.76 20.52 6.45
C PHE A 163 -1.91 22.04 6.35
N GLY A 164 -2.82 22.51 5.50
CA GLY A 164 -2.99 23.94 5.21
C GLY A 164 -2.04 24.44 4.11
N THR A 165 -1.47 25.64 4.26
CA THR A 165 -0.54 26.21 3.27
C THR A 165 0.80 25.50 3.31
N VAL A 166 1.19 24.84 2.20
CA VAL A 166 2.50 24.21 2.06
C VAL A 166 3.58 25.29 2.06
N THR A 167 4.43 25.29 3.09
CA THR A 167 5.62 26.14 3.20
C THR A 167 6.86 25.25 3.30
N LYS A 168 8.07 25.82 3.27
CA LYS A 168 9.29 25.03 3.55
C LYS A 168 9.23 24.30 4.91
N ALA A 169 8.50 24.85 5.88
CA ALA A 169 8.31 24.22 7.19
C ALA A 169 7.37 23.01 7.20
N SER A 170 6.53 22.83 6.16
CA SER A 170 5.60 21.69 6.07
C SER A 170 6.19 20.49 5.32
N GLN A 171 7.46 20.53 4.94
CA GLN A 171 8.15 19.41 4.26
C GLN A 171 8.64 18.33 5.22
N ASN A 172 8.07 18.22 6.42
CA ASN A 172 8.44 17.20 7.41
C ASN A 172 7.60 15.93 7.32
N VAL A 173 6.55 15.93 6.52
CA VAL A 173 5.61 14.81 6.43
C VAL A 173 5.34 14.54 4.95
N LYS A 174 5.53 13.29 4.53
CA LYS A 174 5.11 12.75 3.23
C LYS A 174 3.82 11.97 3.45
N LYS A 175 2.80 12.21 2.62
CA LYS A 175 1.57 11.44 2.55
C LYS A 175 1.71 10.43 1.42
N ILE A 176 1.53 9.16 1.78
CA ILE A 176 1.56 8.04 0.85
C ILE A 176 0.12 7.63 0.64
N THR A 177 -0.30 7.54 -0.61
CA THR A 177 -1.66 7.15 -0.97
C THR A 177 -1.59 6.00 -1.97
N THR A 178 -2.28 4.91 -1.65
CA THR A 178 -2.45 3.79 -2.56
C THR A 178 -3.91 3.72 -2.99
N ILE A 179 -4.14 3.67 -4.29
CA ILE A 179 -5.46 3.59 -4.91
C ILE A 179 -5.53 2.24 -5.63
N ILE A 180 -6.58 1.48 -5.37
CA ILE A 180 -6.95 0.33 -6.19
C ILE A 180 -8.07 0.75 -7.11
N SER A 181 -7.90 0.52 -8.39
CA SER A 181 -8.95 0.64 -9.38
C SER A 181 -9.22 -0.68 -10.10
N ASP A 182 -10.46 -0.82 -10.51
CA ASP A 182 -10.89 -1.78 -11.50
C ASP A 182 -11.22 -0.99 -12.75
N SER A 183 -10.34 -1.05 -13.76
CA SER A 183 -10.33 -0.08 -14.87
C SER A 183 -10.27 1.36 -14.35
N ASP A 184 -11.36 2.12 -14.44
CA ASP A 184 -11.45 3.53 -14.01
C ASP A 184 -12.18 3.70 -12.65
N ASP A 185 -12.80 2.64 -12.12
CA ASP A 185 -13.57 2.71 -10.89
C ASP A 185 -12.67 2.48 -9.67
N VAL A 186 -12.59 3.49 -8.80
CA VAL A 186 -11.85 3.39 -7.53
C VAL A 186 -12.62 2.49 -6.57
N ILE A 187 -12.02 1.34 -6.26
CA ILE A 187 -12.56 0.39 -5.28
C ILE A 187 -12.21 0.85 -3.86
N THR A 188 -10.96 1.24 -3.67
CA THR A 188 -10.45 1.62 -2.36
C THR A 188 -9.30 2.60 -2.49
N LYS A 189 -9.23 3.51 -1.52
CA LYS A 189 -8.15 4.46 -1.35
C LYS A 189 -7.69 4.40 0.09
N LEU A 190 -6.44 4.00 0.30
CA LEU A 190 -5.79 4.02 1.59
C LEU A 190 -4.71 5.11 1.59
N SER A 191 -4.55 5.78 2.72
CA SER A 191 -3.50 6.78 2.90
C SER A 191 -2.84 6.60 4.25
N THR A 192 -1.54 6.84 4.29
CA THR A 192 -0.74 6.93 5.51
C THR A 192 0.20 8.12 5.43
N PHE A 193 0.85 8.43 6.54
CA PHE A 193 1.79 9.53 6.65
C PHE A 193 3.12 9.00 7.18
N SER A 194 4.21 9.37 6.52
CA SER A 194 5.56 9.17 7.02
C SER A 194 6.18 10.52 7.37
N SER A 195 6.93 10.57 8.46
CA SER A 195 7.49 11.81 9.00
C SER A 195 9.01 11.75 9.02
N ASN A 196 9.64 12.88 8.72
CA ASN A 196 11.07 13.10 8.85
C ASN A 196 11.44 13.19 10.34
N ILE A 197 11.60 12.04 10.99
CA ILE A 197 11.98 11.94 12.40
C ILE A 197 13.29 11.17 12.59
N GLY A 198 13.83 10.59 11.52
CA GLY A 198 14.98 9.70 11.58
C GLY A 198 14.77 8.46 12.46
N GLU A 199 15.78 7.61 12.45
CA GLU A 199 15.85 6.36 13.16
C GLU A 199 16.67 6.49 14.44
N ILE A 200 16.54 5.50 15.31
CA ILE A 200 17.31 5.39 16.55
C ILE A 200 18.40 4.37 16.31
N ASP A 201 19.65 4.74 16.60
CA ASP A 201 20.71 3.77 16.71
C ASP A 201 20.75 3.23 18.15
N TYR A 202 20.82 1.91 18.29
CA TYR A 202 20.81 1.28 19.60
C TYR A 202 22.23 1.06 20.05
N PHE A 203 22.48 1.15 21.36
CA PHE A 203 23.74 0.67 21.92
C PHE A 203 23.88 -0.83 21.65
N ARG A 204 24.72 -1.18 20.68
CA ARG A 204 25.09 -2.57 20.38
C ARG A 204 26.35 -2.89 21.17
N ARG A 205 26.43 -4.10 21.73
CA ARG A 205 27.70 -4.60 22.29
C ARG A 205 28.66 -4.82 21.14
N THR A 206 29.67 -3.96 21.03
CA THR A 206 30.83 -4.19 20.15
C THR A 206 31.69 -5.29 20.77
N PHE A 207 31.84 -6.41 20.07
CA PHE A 207 32.73 -7.51 20.45
C PHE A 207 34.14 -7.28 19.91
#